data_AF-J0LFM7-F1
#
_entry.id   AF-J0LFM7-F1
#
_cell.length_a   1.000
_cell.length_b   1.000
_cell.length_c   1.000
_cell.angle_alpha   90.00
_cell.angle_beta   90.00
_cell.angle_gamma   90.00
#
_symmetry.space_group_name_H-M   'P 1'
#
loop_
_entity.id
_entity.type
_entity.pdbx_description
1 polymer ?
#
loop_
_entity_poly.entity_id
_entity_poly.type
_entity_poly.pdbx_seq_one_letter_code
_entity_poly.pdbx_strand_id
1 'polypeptide(L)'
;ACIDAGSRPVRRCLVAVLVRAIDAAEAKGAPTVGPPHIIEAWKSLAPKPVGKKAPIVKKDIFMAPSAPAPADNAAPRVAVGLALQPKLALLSLIVAKRRLTANLILGVLATGFNSRSKHNAFARTPSFGSPSKRSTNPVKRAASFARPARSNTYIDANALHAFYEAAVARSSTLSTVSRTEFLDVLAVLEGCGAAHIDGGCIEVGDGVRVEDVLGNDGADADVEDGLLRALLDKETRRVEREISDREMENAPKDATEE
;
A
#
# COMPACT_ATOMS: atom_id res chain seq x y z
N ALA A 1 6.95 35.76 -23.01
CA ALA A 1 6.11 34.56 -22.80
C ALA A 1 5.30 34.77 -21.53
N CYS A 2 4.00 35.00 -21.64
CA CYS A 2 3.12 35.17 -20.48
C CYS A 2 2.87 33.79 -19.88
N ILE A 3 3.44 33.53 -18.70
CA ILE A 3 3.17 32.32 -17.93
C ILE A 3 1.76 32.46 -17.36
N ASP A 4 0.84 31.61 -17.78
CA ASP A 4 -0.49 31.53 -17.19
C ASP A 4 -0.38 31.10 -15.71
N ALA A 5 -0.58 32.06 -14.81
CA ALA A 5 -0.52 31.87 -13.36
C ALA A 5 -1.62 30.92 -12.83
N GLY A 6 -2.57 30.52 -13.68
CA GLY A 6 -3.58 29.51 -13.38
C GLY A 6 -3.09 28.07 -13.47
N SER A 7 -1.95 27.82 -14.11
CA SER A 7 -1.45 26.47 -14.33
C SER A 7 -1.05 25.80 -13.00
N ARG A 8 -1.68 24.67 -12.66
CA ARG A 8 -1.40 23.84 -11.47
C ARG A 8 0.10 23.64 -11.16
N PRO A 9 1.00 23.40 -12.14
CA PRO A 9 2.43 23.32 -11.90
C PRO A 9 3.05 24.64 -11.38
N VAL A 10 2.58 25.80 -11.83
CA VAL A 10 3.09 27.11 -11.37
C VAL A 10 2.78 27.33 -9.89
N ARG A 11 1.58 26.93 -9.45
CA ARG A 11 1.18 27.03 -8.04
C ARG A 11 2.02 26.11 -7.15
N ARG A 12 2.32 24.89 -7.61
CA ARG A 12 3.17 23.95 -6.86
C ARG A 12 4.61 24.44 -6.74
N CYS A 13 5.20 24.97 -7.83
CA CYS A 13 6.52 25.58 -7.78
C CYS A 13 6.57 26.77 -6.80
N LEU A 14 5.53 27.60 -6.79
CA LEU A 14 5.46 28.75 -5.88
C LEU A 14 5.40 28.31 -4.40
N VAL A 15 4.60 27.28 -4.09
CA VAL A 15 4.52 26.72 -2.73
C VAL A 15 5.86 26.12 -2.31
N ALA A 16 6.53 25.34 -3.18
CA ALA A 16 7.83 24.75 -2.88
C ALA A 16 8.92 25.82 -2.62
N VAL A 17 8.89 26.92 -3.38
CA VAL A 17 9.77 28.07 -3.16
C VAL A 17 9.52 28.71 -1.79
N LEU A 18 8.25 28.92 -1.43
CA LEU A 18 7.90 29.59 -0.17
C LEU A 18 8.30 28.75 1.04
N VAL A 19 8.06 27.43 1.02
CA VAL A 19 8.48 26.51 2.08
C VAL A 19 10.00 26.57 2.26
N ARG A 20 10.78 26.46 1.19
CA ARG A 20 12.26 26.56 1.29
C ARG A 20 12.75 27.92 1.73
N ALA A 21 12.05 29.00 1.39
CA ALA A 21 12.43 30.34 1.82
C ALA A 21 12.18 30.53 3.34
N ILE A 22 11.16 29.86 3.89
CA ILE A 22 10.91 29.81 5.34
C ILE A 22 12.03 29.02 6.02
N ASP A 23 12.36 27.82 5.54
CA ASP A 23 13.45 27.00 6.10
C ASP A 23 14.79 27.73 6.08
N ALA A 24 15.10 28.45 4.98
CA ALA A 24 16.31 29.23 4.84
C ALA A 24 16.35 30.44 5.79
N ALA A 25 15.19 31.04 6.10
CA ALA A 25 15.07 32.12 7.07
C ALA A 25 15.25 31.60 8.51
N GLU A 26 14.64 30.45 8.84
CA GLU A 26 14.77 29.80 10.14
C GLU A 26 16.21 29.36 10.41
N ALA A 27 16.89 28.77 9.42
CA ALA A 27 18.29 28.38 9.52
C ALA A 27 19.23 29.57 9.81
N LYS A 28 18.83 30.79 9.43
CA LYS A 28 19.58 32.03 9.67
C LYS A 28 19.08 32.82 10.89
N GLY A 29 18.09 32.28 11.64
CA GLY A 29 17.48 32.94 12.78
C GLY A 29 16.73 34.23 12.41
N ALA A 30 16.33 34.40 11.16
CA ALA A 30 15.65 35.59 10.70
C ALA A 30 14.14 35.48 10.98
N PRO A 31 13.53 36.45 11.69
CA PRO A 31 12.12 36.39 12.05
C PRO A 31 11.16 36.61 10.86
N THR A 32 11.68 37.09 9.72
CA THR A 32 10.89 37.41 8.54
C THR A 32 11.57 36.92 7.26
N VAL A 33 10.80 36.32 6.36
CA VAL A 33 11.27 35.90 5.03
C VAL A 33 11.54 37.14 4.17
N GLY A 34 12.81 37.50 4.02
CA GLY A 34 13.24 38.58 3.13
C GLY A 34 13.50 38.14 1.68
N PRO A 35 13.64 39.10 0.74
CA PRO A 35 14.04 38.83 -0.64
C PRO A 35 15.28 37.92 -0.82
N PRO A 36 16.36 38.02 0.00
CA PRO A 36 17.52 37.14 -0.18
C PRO A 36 17.20 35.65 0.03
N HIS A 37 16.27 35.31 0.95
CA HIS A 37 15.88 33.92 1.21
C HIS A 37 15.12 33.31 0.02
N ILE A 38 14.27 34.11 -0.63
CA ILE A 38 13.52 33.70 -1.82
C ILE A 38 14.48 33.45 -2.99
N ILE A 39 15.48 34.32 -3.18
CA ILE A 39 16.48 34.17 -4.26
C ILE A 39 17.32 32.91 -4.04
N GLU A 40 17.70 32.61 -2.79
CA GLU A 40 18.44 31.40 -2.43
C GLU A 40 17.61 30.13 -2.64
N ALA A 41 16.35 30.15 -2.21
CA ALA A 41 15.39 29.08 -2.46
C ALA A 41 15.21 28.82 -3.97
N TRP A 42 15.08 29.87 -4.79
CA TRP A 42 15.00 29.76 -6.25
C TRP A 42 16.26 29.16 -6.87
N LYS A 43 17.45 29.60 -6.42
CA LYS A 43 18.72 29.03 -6.90
C LYS A 43 18.86 27.56 -6.55
N SER A 44 18.35 27.12 -5.39
CA SER A 44 18.32 25.69 -5.01
C SER A 44 17.34 24.85 -5.83
N LEU A 45 16.30 25.49 -6.40
CA LEU A 45 15.27 24.83 -7.21
C LEU A 45 15.65 24.77 -8.69
N ALA A 46 16.67 25.53 -9.12
CA ALA A 46 17.16 25.48 -10.48
C ALA A 46 17.62 24.04 -10.78
N PRO A 47 17.07 23.38 -11.81
CA PRO A 47 17.45 22.02 -12.15
C PRO A 47 18.95 21.99 -12.39
N LYS A 48 19.70 21.27 -11.55
CA LYS A 48 21.12 21.04 -11.77
C LYS A 48 21.26 20.48 -13.18
N PRO A 49 22.03 21.12 -14.09
CA PRO A 49 22.24 20.58 -15.41
C PRO A 49 22.90 19.22 -15.24
N VAL A 50 22.14 18.15 -15.49
CA VAL A 50 22.64 16.78 -15.52
C VAL A 50 23.78 16.78 -16.54
N GLY A 51 24.99 16.54 -16.05
CA GLY A 51 26.21 16.60 -16.84
C GLY A 51 26.07 15.73 -18.08
N LYS A 52 26.01 16.37 -19.24
CA LYS A 52 26.13 15.75 -20.55
C LYS A 52 27.51 15.12 -20.65
N LYS A 53 27.64 13.80 -20.42
CA LYS A 53 28.74 13.04 -21.01
C LYS A 53 28.37 12.81 -22.48
N ALA A 54 29.07 13.51 -23.36
CA ALA A 54 29.00 13.40 -24.81
C ALA A 54 30.13 12.45 -25.33
N PRO A 55 30.29 12.18 -26.64
CA PRO A 55 29.97 10.89 -27.25
C PRO A 55 31.13 10.29 -28.11
N ILE A 56 30.81 9.25 -28.93
CA ILE A 56 31.53 8.72 -30.12
C ILE A 56 32.49 7.54 -29.78
N VAL A 57 32.37 6.32 -30.36
CA VAL A 57 32.69 5.91 -31.76
C VAL A 57 31.86 4.70 -32.23
N LYS A 58 31.59 4.70 -33.55
CA LYS A 58 30.91 3.77 -34.47
C LYS A 58 31.42 2.30 -34.46
N LYS A 59 30.56 1.30 -34.74
CA LYS A 59 30.42 0.55 -36.01
C LYS A 59 29.45 -0.64 -35.91
N ASP A 60 28.85 -0.97 -37.05
CA ASP A 60 27.87 -2.03 -37.32
C ASP A 60 28.27 -3.45 -36.87
N ILE A 61 27.27 -4.32 -36.59
CA ILE A 61 27.04 -5.66 -37.19
C ILE A 61 25.99 -6.45 -36.37
N PHE A 62 25.13 -7.15 -37.14
CA PHE A 62 24.11 -8.17 -36.87
C PHE A 62 24.14 -9.03 -35.56
N MET A 63 22.91 -9.35 -35.11
CA MET A 63 22.40 -10.56 -34.41
C MET A 63 23.28 -11.35 -33.43
N ALA A 64 22.84 -11.43 -32.16
CA ALA A 64 22.67 -12.68 -31.38
C ALA A 64 21.92 -12.40 -30.05
N PRO A 65 21.03 -13.31 -29.57
CA PRO A 65 20.49 -13.25 -28.21
C PRO A 65 21.50 -13.90 -27.25
N SER A 66 22.12 -13.09 -26.38
CA SER A 66 23.05 -13.60 -25.37
C SER A 66 22.29 -14.03 -24.12
N ALA A 67 22.61 -15.25 -23.68
CA ALA A 67 22.18 -15.93 -22.46
C ALA A 67 22.44 -15.10 -21.17
N PRO A 68 21.73 -15.40 -20.06
CA PRO A 68 21.80 -14.66 -18.81
C PRO A 68 23.14 -14.85 -18.09
N ALA A 69 23.74 -13.74 -17.65
CA ALA A 69 24.92 -13.70 -16.81
C ALA A 69 24.60 -14.11 -15.35
N PRO A 70 25.59 -14.62 -14.59
CA PRO A 70 25.38 -15.16 -13.24
C PRO A 70 25.12 -14.05 -12.22
N ALA A 71 24.22 -14.37 -11.28
CA ALA A 71 23.69 -13.51 -10.23
C ALA A 71 24.77 -13.08 -9.22
N ASP A 72 25.21 -11.82 -9.31
CA ASP A 72 25.64 -11.09 -8.13
C ASP A 72 24.39 -10.65 -7.36
N ASN A 73 24.35 -10.94 -6.06
CA ASN A 73 23.30 -10.63 -5.09
C ASN A 73 23.07 -9.12 -4.86
N ALA A 74 23.08 -8.32 -5.92
CA ALA A 74 22.53 -6.97 -5.88
C ALA A 74 21.02 -7.13 -5.75
N ALA A 75 20.53 -7.03 -4.51
CA ALA A 75 19.11 -6.99 -4.19
C ALA A 75 18.39 -6.11 -5.23
N PRO A 76 17.39 -6.65 -5.93
CA PRO A 76 16.84 -5.96 -7.08
C PRO A 76 16.28 -4.61 -6.63
N ARG A 77 16.78 -3.49 -7.18
CA ARG A 77 16.22 -2.13 -7.00
C ARG A 77 14.85 -1.98 -7.71
N VAL A 78 14.07 -3.04 -7.67
CA VAL A 78 12.93 -3.33 -8.55
C VAL A 78 11.69 -2.53 -8.19
N ALA A 79 11.58 -2.11 -6.92
CA ALA A 79 10.40 -1.38 -6.47
C ALA A 79 10.43 0.12 -6.84
N VAL A 80 11.58 0.64 -7.28
CA VAL A 80 11.73 2.06 -7.63
C VAL A 80 11.09 2.32 -9.00
N GLY A 81 10.04 3.15 -9.03
CA GLY A 81 9.34 3.52 -10.26
C GLY A 81 8.07 2.70 -10.57
N LEU A 82 7.60 1.86 -9.64
CA LEU A 82 6.29 1.22 -9.77
C LEU A 82 5.18 2.27 -9.78
N ALA A 83 4.13 2.04 -10.57
CA ALA A 83 2.92 2.84 -10.50
C ALA A 83 2.22 2.67 -9.13
N LEU A 84 1.39 3.64 -8.77
CA LEU A 84 0.66 3.67 -7.49
C LEU A 84 -0.11 2.36 -7.19
N GLN A 85 -0.76 1.76 -8.20
CA GLN A 85 -1.57 0.56 -7.99
C GLN A 85 -0.74 -0.68 -7.63
N PRO A 86 0.34 -1.03 -8.35
CA PRO A 86 1.33 -2.02 -7.91
C PRO A 86 1.90 -1.75 -6.52
N LYS A 87 2.21 -0.49 -6.18
CA LYS A 87 2.70 -0.14 -4.83
C LYS A 87 1.68 -0.46 -3.75
N LEU A 88 0.42 -0.10 -3.96
CA LEU A 88 -0.68 -0.40 -3.02
C LEU A 88 -0.93 -1.90 -2.88
N ALA A 89 -0.88 -2.66 -3.99
CA ALA A 89 -1.01 -4.12 -3.97
C ALA A 89 0.15 -4.77 -3.19
N LEU A 90 1.39 -4.31 -3.41
CA LEU A 90 2.57 -4.82 -2.72
C LEU A 90 2.54 -4.48 -1.21
N LEU A 91 2.14 -3.27 -0.83
CA LEU A 91 1.94 -2.92 0.58
C LEU A 91 0.85 -3.78 1.22
N SER A 92 -0.25 -4.02 0.51
CA SER A 92 -1.33 -4.90 0.97
C SER A 92 -0.83 -6.32 1.20
N LEU A 93 0.03 -6.84 0.32
CA LEU A 93 0.67 -8.14 0.46
C LEU A 93 1.60 -8.21 1.68
N ILE A 94 2.42 -7.19 1.92
CA ILE A 94 3.32 -7.12 3.08
C ILE A 94 2.52 -7.10 4.39
N VAL A 95 1.46 -6.30 4.46
CA VAL A 95 0.59 -6.22 5.65
C VAL A 95 -0.16 -7.54 5.84
N ALA A 96 -0.68 -8.14 4.76
CA ALA A 96 -1.32 -9.45 4.82
C ALA A 96 -0.39 -10.54 5.36
N LYS A 97 0.87 -10.57 4.90
CA LYS A 97 1.90 -11.51 5.41
C LYS A 97 2.15 -11.29 6.91
N ARG A 98 2.30 -10.05 7.37
CA ARG A 98 2.42 -9.72 8.81
C ARG A 98 1.22 -10.18 9.63
N ARG A 99 0.00 -10.04 9.09
CA ARG A 99 -1.23 -10.55 9.74
C ARG A 99 -1.21 -12.07 9.86
N LEU A 100 -0.81 -12.78 8.81
CA LEU A 100 -0.70 -14.24 8.84
C LEU A 100 0.35 -14.73 9.83
N THR A 101 1.51 -14.06 9.91
CA THR A 101 2.53 -14.40 10.92
C THR A 101 2.03 -14.20 12.35
N ALA A 102 1.10 -13.27 12.56
CA ALA A 102 0.41 -13.07 13.83
C ALA A 102 -0.82 -13.98 14.03
N ASN A 103 -1.03 -14.97 13.15
CA ASN A 103 -2.18 -15.86 13.13
C ASN A 103 -3.54 -15.13 13.03
N LEU A 104 -3.56 -13.93 12.44
CA LEU A 104 -4.78 -13.17 12.17
C LEU A 104 -5.37 -13.58 10.81
N ILE A 105 -6.70 -13.68 10.76
CA ILE A 105 -7.42 -14.04 9.53
C ILE A 105 -7.48 -12.80 8.61
N LEU A 106 -7.16 -12.95 7.32
CA LEU A 106 -7.28 -11.87 6.33
C LEU A 106 -8.74 -11.42 6.12
N GLY A 107 -9.67 -12.38 6.09
CA GLY A 107 -11.07 -12.17 5.69
C GLY A 107 -11.95 -11.34 6.65
N VAL A 108 -11.52 -11.10 7.89
CA VAL A 108 -12.35 -10.39 8.90
C VAL A 108 -12.52 -8.90 8.56
N LEU A 109 -11.67 -8.36 7.68
CA LEU A 109 -11.71 -6.94 7.33
C LEU A 109 -12.86 -6.55 6.39
N ALA A 110 -13.34 -7.48 5.54
CA ALA A 110 -14.38 -7.18 4.55
C ALA A 110 -15.79 -7.06 5.18
N THR A 111 -16.02 -7.67 6.34
CA THR A 111 -17.33 -7.66 7.03
C THR A 111 -17.36 -6.74 8.26
N GLY A 112 -16.33 -5.91 8.44
CA GLY A 112 -16.17 -5.01 9.58
C GLY A 112 -17.04 -3.75 9.59
N PHE A 113 -18.16 -3.72 8.84
CA PHE A 113 -19.21 -2.73 9.05
C PHE A 113 -19.93 -3.06 10.36
N ASN A 114 -19.51 -2.41 11.45
CA ASN A 114 -20.33 -2.06 12.61
C ASN A 114 -21.23 -3.15 13.22
N SER A 115 -20.64 -4.16 13.86
CA SER A 115 -21.36 -4.83 14.95
C SER A 115 -20.49 -5.07 16.18
N ARG A 116 -19.94 -3.98 16.73
CA ARG A 116 -19.85 -3.83 18.19
C ARG A 116 -21.21 -3.38 18.72
N SER A 117 -22.26 -4.19 18.53
CA SER A 117 -23.44 -4.11 19.38
C SER A 117 -23.24 -5.06 20.55
N LYS A 118 -22.40 -4.65 21.50
CA LYS A 118 -22.59 -5.06 22.89
C LYS A 118 -23.72 -4.18 23.39
N HIS A 119 -24.95 -4.67 23.30
CA HIS A 119 -26.18 -4.29 24.03
C HIS A 119 -27.40 -4.59 23.13
N ASN A 120 -27.97 -5.78 23.29
CA ASN A 120 -29.40 -5.95 23.54
C ASN A 120 -29.75 -7.43 23.69
N ALA A 121 -29.50 -7.93 24.90
CA ALA A 121 -30.31 -9.01 25.45
C ALA A 121 -31.63 -8.40 25.94
N PHE A 122 -32.55 -8.02 25.06
CA PHE A 122 -33.96 -7.79 25.43
C PHE A 122 -34.90 -7.92 24.22
N ALA A 123 -35.91 -8.80 24.38
CA ALA A 123 -37.23 -8.83 23.75
C ALA A 123 -37.30 -8.92 22.20
N ARG A 124 -37.66 -10.07 21.62
CA ARG A 124 -39.04 -10.54 21.39
C ARG A 124 -40.02 -9.44 20.94
N THR A 125 -40.38 -9.43 19.65
CA THR A 125 -41.76 -9.60 19.17
C THR A 125 -41.78 -10.06 17.70
N PRO A 126 -42.72 -10.96 17.31
CA PRO A 126 -42.90 -11.41 15.94
C PRO A 126 -43.88 -10.50 15.19
N SER A 127 -43.57 -10.14 13.94
CA SER A 127 -44.58 -9.57 13.03
C SER A 127 -44.99 -10.61 12.00
N PHE A 128 -46.25 -11.02 12.13
CA PHE A 128 -47.01 -11.84 11.19
C PHE A 128 -47.30 -11.04 9.92
N GLY A 129 -47.01 -11.60 8.75
CA GLY A 129 -47.31 -10.97 7.46
C GLY A 129 -47.11 -11.88 6.25
N SER A 130 -47.93 -12.94 6.20
CA SER A 130 -48.46 -13.73 5.06
C SER A 130 -47.68 -14.05 3.76
N PRO A 131 -48.05 -15.16 3.09
CA PRO A 131 -47.15 -15.99 2.30
C PRO A 131 -47.31 -15.79 0.79
N SER A 132 -46.20 -15.66 0.06
CA SER A 132 -46.20 -15.87 -1.39
C SER A 132 -45.42 -17.14 -1.72
N LYS A 133 -46.16 -18.15 -2.17
CA LYS A 133 -45.67 -19.48 -2.56
C LYS A 133 -44.93 -19.40 -3.90
N ARG A 134 -43.60 -19.51 -3.86
CA ARG A 134 -42.77 -20.14 -4.89
C ARG A 134 -41.48 -20.60 -4.19
N SER A 135 -41.41 -21.85 -3.75
CA SER A 135 -41.03 -23.00 -4.57
C SER A 135 -39.80 -22.71 -5.42
N THR A 136 -38.61 -22.88 -4.84
CA THR A 136 -37.62 -23.92 -5.21
C THR A 136 -36.33 -23.68 -4.41
N ASN A 137 -36.03 -24.63 -3.52
CA ASN A 137 -34.73 -24.95 -2.92
C ASN A 137 -33.90 -23.80 -2.32
N PRO A 138 -33.90 -23.60 -0.99
CA PRO A 138 -32.75 -22.97 -0.34
C PRO A 138 -31.62 -23.99 -0.40
N VAL A 139 -30.73 -23.85 -1.38
CA VAL A 139 -29.41 -24.49 -1.30
C VAL A 139 -28.78 -23.90 -0.05
N LYS A 140 -28.86 -24.65 1.05
CA LYS A 140 -28.04 -24.51 2.24
C LYS A 140 -26.60 -24.75 1.80
N ARG A 141 -25.99 -23.78 1.11
CA ARG A 141 -24.57 -23.53 1.32
C ARG A 141 -24.50 -22.94 2.71
N ALA A 142 -24.54 -23.83 3.71
CA ALA A 142 -23.76 -23.61 4.89
C ALA A 142 -22.36 -23.33 4.34
N ALA A 143 -22.01 -22.05 4.22
CA ALA A 143 -20.62 -21.66 4.23
C ALA A 143 -20.16 -22.13 5.60
N SER A 144 -19.73 -23.39 5.67
CA SER A 144 -18.84 -23.83 6.72
C SER A 144 -17.75 -22.77 6.72
N PHE A 145 -17.78 -21.90 7.72
CA PHE A 145 -16.61 -21.17 8.15
C PHE A 145 -15.61 -22.27 8.47
N ALA A 146 -14.88 -22.69 7.42
CA ALA A 146 -13.84 -23.68 7.50
C ALA A 146 -12.91 -23.10 8.55
N ARG A 147 -12.91 -23.76 9.71
CA ARG A 147 -11.99 -23.49 10.80
C ARG A 147 -10.61 -23.39 10.15
N PRO A 148 -9.93 -22.23 10.21
CA PRO A 148 -8.70 -22.04 9.47
C PRO A 148 -7.72 -23.10 9.96
N ALA A 149 -7.37 -24.03 9.07
CA ALA A 149 -6.32 -24.99 9.31
C ALA A 149 -5.07 -24.17 9.65
N ARG A 150 -4.56 -24.37 10.87
CA ARG A 150 -3.41 -23.68 11.42
C ARG A 150 -2.15 -24.14 10.68
N SER A 151 -1.93 -23.68 9.45
CA SER A 151 -0.65 -23.83 8.74
C SER A 151 -0.56 -23.12 7.38
N ASN A 152 -1.63 -22.54 6.83
CA ASN A 152 -1.50 -21.87 5.53
C ASN A 152 -0.97 -20.44 5.70
N THR A 153 0.35 -20.30 5.62
CA THR A 153 1.05 -19.03 5.37
C THR A 153 0.79 -18.48 3.97
N TYR A 154 0.13 -19.26 3.12
CA TYR A 154 -0.19 -18.91 1.74
C TYR A 154 -1.37 -17.96 1.64
N ILE A 155 -1.21 -16.95 0.79
CA ILE A 155 -2.23 -15.95 0.49
C ILE A 155 -2.86 -16.27 -0.86
N ASP A 156 -4.17 -16.54 -0.87
CA ASP A 156 -4.96 -16.63 -2.11
C ASP A 156 -5.14 -15.23 -2.71
N ALA A 157 -5.03 -15.13 -4.04
CA ALA A 157 -5.22 -13.89 -4.81
C ALA A 157 -6.56 -13.20 -4.49
N ASN A 158 -7.62 -13.98 -4.27
CA ASN A 158 -8.94 -13.42 -3.96
C ASN A 158 -9.01 -12.84 -2.55
N ALA A 159 -8.40 -13.52 -1.59
CA ALA A 159 -8.30 -13.02 -0.22
C ALA A 159 -7.44 -11.76 -0.17
N LEU A 160 -6.37 -11.70 -0.96
CA LEU A 160 -5.52 -10.52 -1.10
C LEU A 160 -6.25 -9.36 -1.76
N HIS A 161 -7.00 -9.59 -2.85
CA HIS A 161 -7.79 -8.56 -3.53
C HIS A 161 -8.85 -7.97 -2.59
N ALA A 162 -9.60 -8.82 -1.87
CA ALA A 162 -10.57 -8.36 -0.88
C ALA A 162 -9.92 -7.56 0.26
N PHE A 163 -8.72 -7.96 0.69
CA PHE A 163 -7.93 -7.22 1.68
C PHE A 163 -7.49 -5.85 1.15
N TYR A 164 -6.95 -5.81 -0.07
CA TYR A 164 -6.55 -4.60 -0.79
C TYR A 164 -7.73 -3.64 -0.94
N GLU A 165 -8.88 -4.12 -1.42
CA GLU A 165 -10.08 -3.31 -1.62
C GLU A 165 -10.56 -2.72 -0.28
N ALA A 166 -10.56 -3.53 0.79
CA ALA A 166 -10.92 -3.04 2.11
C ALA A 166 -9.94 -1.98 2.63
N ALA A 167 -8.63 -2.15 2.40
CA ALA A 167 -7.61 -1.17 2.80
C ALA A 167 -7.74 0.15 2.03
N VAL A 168 -7.94 0.06 0.71
CA VAL A 168 -8.13 1.21 -0.16
C VAL A 168 -9.45 1.93 0.13
N ALA A 169 -10.56 1.21 0.33
CA ALA A 169 -11.86 1.81 0.66
C ALA A 169 -11.86 2.61 1.97
N ARG A 170 -10.93 2.31 2.90
CA ARG A 170 -10.71 3.10 4.13
C ARG A 170 -9.95 4.41 3.90
N SER A 171 -9.38 4.59 2.71
CA SER A 171 -8.70 5.79 2.26
C SER A 171 -9.56 6.46 1.17
N SER A 172 -10.28 7.53 1.52
CA SER A 172 -11.23 8.17 0.61
C SER A 172 -10.62 8.81 -0.65
N THR A 173 -9.29 8.85 -0.75
CA THR A 173 -8.54 9.48 -1.84
C THR A 173 -8.10 8.52 -2.94
N LEU A 174 -8.18 7.21 -2.70
CA LEU A 174 -7.65 6.19 -3.60
C LEU A 174 -8.78 5.45 -4.31
N SER A 175 -8.60 5.21 -5.61
CA SER A 175 -9.54 4.40 -6.38
C SER A 175 -9.17 2.92 -6.29
N THR A 176 -10.15 2.08 -5.99
CA THR A 176 -10.02 0.62 -6.01
C THR A 176 -9.93 0.12 -7.44
N VAL A 177 -9.12 -0.92 -7.64
CA VAL A 177 -8.95 -1.63 -8.91
C VAL A 177 -9.87 -2.85 -8.95
N SER A 178 -10.44 -3.16 -10.12
CA SER A 178 -11.28 -4.34 -10.30
C SER A 178 -10.48 -5.63 -10.08
N ARG A 179 -11.17 -6.75 -9.83
CA ARG A 179 -10.49 -8.04 -9.57
C ARG A 179 -9.60 -8.48 -10.73
N THR A 180 -10.04 -8.29 -11.98
CA THR A 180 -9.25 -8.66 -13.17
C THR A 180 -8.02 -7.79 -13.32
N GLU A 181 -8.16 -6.47 -13.20
CA GLU A 181 -7.04 -5.54 -13.25
C GLU A 181 -6.06 -5.76 -12.08
N PHE A 182 -6.55 -6.22 -10.92
CA PHE A 182 -5.69 -6.57 -9.79
C PHE A 182 -4.80 -7.78 -10.10
N LEU A 183 -5.31 -8.77 -10.86
CA LEU A 183 -4.49 -9.88 -11.33
C LEU A 183 -3.41 -9.40 -12.32
N ASP A 184 -3.73 -8.44 -13.18
CA ASP A 184 -2.73 -7.80 -14.06
C ASP A 184 -1.65 -7.08 -13.24
N VAL A 185 -2.05 -6.39 -12.16
CA VAL A 185 -1.10 -5.76 -11.22
C VAL A 185 -0.20 -6.79 -10.54
N LEU A 186 -0.74 -7.95 -10.13
CA LEU A 186 0.05 -9.04 -9.57
C LEU A 186 1.05 -9.61 -10.59
N ALA A 187 0.65 -9.77 -11.85
CA ALA A 187 1.53 -10.20 -12.93
C ALA A 187 2.67 -9.18 -13.19
N VAL A 188 2.38 -7.87 -13.07
CA VAL A 188 3.42 -6.82 -13.13
C VAL A 188 4.39 -6.96 -11.96
N LEU A 189 3.89 -7.17 -10.74
CA LEU A 189 4.74 -7.37 -9.56
C LEU A 189 5.63 -8.62 -9.69
N GLU A 190 5.10 -9.69 -10.28
CA GLU A 190 5.86 -10.91 -10.60
C GLU A 190 6.91 -10.68 -11.67
N GLY A 191 6.57 -10.03 -12.79
CA GLY A 191 7.51 -9.70 -13.86
C GLY A 191 8.63 -8.75 -13.43
N CYS A 192 8.36 -7.93 -12.41
CA CYS A 192 9.35 -7.10 -11.74
C CYS A 192 10.23 -7.92 -10.76
N GLY A 193 9.74 -9.03 -10.21
CA GLY A 193 10.40 -9.79 -9.13
C GLY A 193 10.07 -9.27 -7.73
N ALA A 194 9.05 -8.43 -7.60
CA ALA A 194 8.58 -7.92 -6.31
C ALA A 194 7.63 -8.89 -5.59
N ALA A 195 7.01 -9.80 -6.33
CA ALA A 195 6.19 -10.89 -5.82
C ALA A 195 6.53 -12.20 -6.55
N HIS A 196 6.28 -13.33 -5.91
CA HIS A 196 6.37 -14.64 -6.52
C HIS A 196 5.00 -15.32 -6.46
N ILE A 197 4.53 -15.84 -7.61
CA ILE A 197 3.22 -16.48 -7.72
C ILE A 197 3.45 -17.93 -8.15
N ASP A 198 3.37 -18.86 -7.20
CA ASP A 198 3.52 -20.29 -7.49
C ASP A 198 2.30 -21.08 -6.99
N GLY A 199 1.73 -21.92 -7.84
CA GLY A 199 0.59 -22.77 -7.49
C GLY A 199 -0.64 -22.03 -6.93
N GLY A 200 -0.83 -20.74 -7.26
CA GLY A 200 -1.89 -19.89 -6.71
C GLY A 200 -1.58 -19.29 -5.33
N CYS A 201 -0.36 -19.50 -4.82
CA CYS A 201 0.15 -18.89 -3.61
C CYS A 201 0.98 -17.66 -3.97
N ILE A 202 0.71 -16.54 -3.30
CA ILE A 202 1.42 -15.28 -3.53
C ILE A 202 2.37 -15.02 -2.36
N GLU A 203 3.64 -14.84 -2.67
CA GLU A 203 4.69 -14.48 -1.71
C GLU A 203 5.38 -13.16 -2.09
N VAL A 204 5.91 -12.46 -1.09
CA VAL A 204 6.73 -11.25 -1.31
C VAL A 204 8.10 -11.71 -1.81
N GLY A 205 8.60 -11.10 -2.89
CA GLY A 205 9.92 -11.42 -3.44
C GLY A 205 11.06 -11.20 -2.44
N ASP A 206 12.12 -11.99 -2.56
CA ASP A 206 13.27 -11.91 -1.67
C ASP A 206 13.96 -10.55 -1.76
N GLY A 207 14.27 -9.97 -0.60
CA GLY A 207 14.97 -8.68 -0.51
C GLY A 207 14.09 -7.46 -0.75
N VAL A 208 12.79 -7.61 -1.02
CA VAL A 208 11.86 -6.48 -1.14
C VAL A 208 11.62 -5.87 0.23
N ARG A 209 12.11 -4.64 0.43
CA ARG A 209 11.86 -3.89 1.66
C ARG A 209 10.73 -2.88 1.45
N VAL A 210 10.04 -2.56 2.53
CA VAL A 210 8.96 -1.55 2.53
C VAL A 210 9.50 -0.19 2.06
N GLU A 211 10.72 0.12 2.47
CA GLU A 211 11.41 1.36 2.14
C GLU A 211 11.64 1.52 0.64
N ASP A 212 11.89 0.41 -0.07
CA ASP A 212 12.10 0.41 -1.51
C ASP A 212 10.80 0.69 -2.28
N VAL A 213 9.64 0.31 -1.72
CA VAL A 213 8.31 0.59 -2.29
C VAL A 213 7.93 2.06 -2.14
N LEU A 214 8.35 2.66 -1.02
CA LEU A 214 8.07 4.03 -0.63
C LEU A 214 9.11 5.04 -1.13
N GLY A 215 10.13 4.59 -1.86
CA GLY A 215 11.13 5.47 -2.46
C GLY A 215 10.76 5.79 -3.90
N ASN A 216 10.18 6.97 -4.15
CA ASN A 216 10.16 7.54 -5.50
C ASN A 216 11.15 8.72 -5.58
N ASP A 217 11.98 8.74 -6.64
CA ASP A 217 12.93 9.83 -6.91
C ASP A 217 12.27 11.07 -7.58
N GLY A 218 10.93 11.16 -7.55
CA GLY A 218 10.16 12.19 -8.26
C GLY A 218 9.77 13.39 -7.38
N ALA A 219 9.63 14.58 -7.95
CA ALA A 219 9.20 15.77 -7.19
C ALA A 219 7.73 15.70 -6.69
N ASP A 220 6.89 14.86 -7.30
CA ASP A 220 5.53 14.57 -6.82
C ASP A 220 5.50 13.34 -5.87
N ALA A 221 6.64 12.69 -5.63
CA ALA A 221 6.77 11.52 -4.76
C ALA A 221 6.34 11.81 -3.34
N ASP A 222 6.65 13.00 -2.82
CA ASP A 222 6.42 13.33 -1.41
C ASP A 222 4.95 13.21 -0.99
N VAL A 223 4.01 13.54 -1.88
CA VAL A 223 2.57 13.46 -1.59
C VAL A 223 2.07 12.01 -1.66
N GLU A 224 2.47 11.29 -2.71
CA GLU A 224 2.10 9.89 -2.89
C GLU A 224 2.70 9.02 -1.78
N ASP A 225 3.99 9.17 -1.51
CA ASP A 225 4.73 8.45 -0.48
C ASP A 225 4.20 8.81 0.91
N GLY A 226 3.79 10.06 1.14
CA GLY A 226 3.10 10.47 2.37
C GLY A 226 1.77 9.73 2.57
N LEU A 227 0.98 9.57 1.49
CA LEU A 227 -0.28 8.84 1.53
C LEU A 227 -0.06 7.32 1.74
N LEU A 228 0.93 6.74 1.06
CA LEU A 228 1.30 5.33 1.19
C LEU A 228 1.82 5.02 2.59
N ARG A 229 2.69 5.88 3.16
CA ARG A 229 3.15 5.77 4.56
C ARG A 229 1.99 5.89 5.54
N ALA A 230 1.13 6.88 5.37
CA ALA A 230 -0.03 7.05 6.26
C ALA A 230 -0.97 5.83 6.23
N LEU A 231 -1.20 5.24 5.04
CA LEU A 231 -2.00 4.03 4.89
C LEU A 231 -1.32 2.83 5.55
N LEU A 232 -0.02 2.64 5.31
CA LEU A 232 0.76 1.56 5.91
C LEU A 232 0.80 1.66 7.43
N ASP A 233 1.05 2.85 7.98
CA ASP A 233 1.07 3.09 9.43
C ASP A 233 -0.30 2.82 10.06
N LYS A 234 -1.37 3.27 9.40
CA LYS A 234 -2.75 3.06 9.86
C LYS A 234 -3.10 1.58 9.92
N GLU A 235 -2.73 0.80 8.89
CA GLU A 235 -2.96 -0.63 8.87
C GLU A 235 -2.04 -1.38 9.84
N THR A 236 -0.78 -0.98 9.98
CA THR A 236 0.16 -1.56 10.95
C THR A 236 -0.35 -1.39 12.39
N ARG A 237 -0.75 -0.17 12.78
CA ARG A 237 -1.35 0.10 14.10
C ARG A 237 -2.66 -0.66 14.33
N ARG A 238 -3.39 -0.97 13.26
CA ARG A 238 -4.60 -1.80 13.37
C ARG A 238 -4.23 -3.25 13.66
N VAL A 239 -3.27 -3.79 12.93
CA VAL A 239 -2.74 -5.14 13.16
C VAL A 239 -2.21 -5.27 14.59
N GLU A 240 -1.41 -4.31 15.05
CA GLU A 240 -0.87 -4.29 16.43
C GLU A 240 -1.97 -4.28 17.49
N ARG A 241 -3.05 -3.51 17.30
CA ARG A 241 -4.21 -3.54 18.21
C ARG A 241 -4.90 -4.90 18.22
N GLU A 242 -5.09 -5.53 17.06
CA GLU A 242 -5.71 -6.85 16.98
C GLU A 242 -4.83 -7.95 17.62
N ILE A 243 -3.50 -7.81 17.52
CA ILE A 243 -2.54 -8.68 18.22
C ILE A 243 -2.67 -8.48 19.73
N SER A 244 -2.59 -7.24 20.21
CA SER A 244 -2.68 -6.91 21.63
C SER A 244 -4.01 -7.35 22.25
N ASP A 245 -5.13 -7.16 21.55
CA ASP A 245 -6.45 -7.63 21.98
C ASP A 245 -6.47 -9.16 22.16
N ARG A 246 -5.80 -9.92 21.28
CA ARG A 246 -5.68 -11.38 21.38
C ARG A 246 -4.71 -11.83 22.48
N GLU A 247 -3.63 -11.09 22.71
CA GLU A 247 -2.71 -11.37 23.81
C GLU A 247 -3.42 -11.20 25.16
N MET A 248 -4.24 -10.15 25.30
CA MET A 248 -5.07 -9.95 26.50
C MET A 248 -6.14 -11.05 26.67
N GLU A 249 -6.74 -11.53 25.58
CA GLU A 249 -7.72 -12.62 25.64
C GLU A 249 -7.10 -13.97 26.05
N ASN A 250 -5.85 -14.22 25.65
CA ASN A 250 -5.11 -15.43 25.97
C ASN A 250 -4.31 -15.35 27.28
N ALA A 251 -4.33 -14.22 27.98
CA ALA A 251 -3.66 -14.08 29.26
C ALA A 251 -4.23 -15.13 30.25
N PRO A 252 -3.38 -15.99 30.85
CA PRO A 252 -3.83 -17.07 31.72
C PRO A 252 -4.61 -16.49 32.90
N LYS A 253 -5.85 -16.94 33.09
CA LYS A 253 -6.74 -16.49 34.18
C LYS A 253 -6.41 -17.12 35.54
N ASP A 254 -5.35 -17.92 35.62
CA ASP A 254 -5.15 -18.91 36.68
C ASP A 254 -4.09 -18.50 37.72
N ALA A 255 -4.04 -17.24 38.13
CA ALA A 255 -3.07 -16.81 39.15
C ALA A 255 -3.70 -16.22 40.43
N THR A 256 -5.01 -16.37 40.65
CA THR A 256 -5.69 -15.69 41.77
C THR A 256 -6.67 -16.55 42.56
N GLU A 257 -6.46 -17.86 42.62
CA GLU A 257 -7.10 -18.71 43.63
C GLU A 257 -6.07 -19.67 44.24
N GLU A 258 -5.25 -19.15 45.16
CA GLU A 258 -4.60 -19.94 46.21
C GLU A 258 -4.67 -19.20 47.55
#